data_AF-A0A7S2SG18-F1
#
_entry.id   AF-A0A7S2SG18-F1
#
_cell.length_a   1.000
_cell.length_b   1.000
_cell.length_c   1.000
_cell.angle_alpha   90.00
_cell.angle_beta   90.00
_cell.angle_gamma   90.00
#
_symmetry.space_group_name_H-M   'P 1'
#
loop_
_entity.id
_entity.type
_entity.pdbx_description
1 polymer ?
#
loop_
_entity_poly.entity_id
_entity_poly.type
_entity_poly.pdbx_seq_one_letter_code
_entity_poly.pdbx_strand_id
1 'polypeptide(L)'
;VEELAAQGLVALAFVNSRAFVAHRPGGTRPVYGTNPMAFACPRGQGEHPIVFDQASSAMARGELQLLQLAGKTLPPGVAIDLHGDPTRDPTAALQGAQVPFGGHKGTCIALMVELLAGALTG
;
A
#
# COMPACT_ATOMS: atom_id res chain seq x y z
N VAL A 1 -6.92 10.31 -10.77
CA VAL A 1 -7.45 9.36 -11.79
C VAL A 1 -8.93 9.60 -12.08
N GLU A 2 -9.76 9.86 -11.08
CA GLU A 2 -11.20 10.11 -11.25
C GLU A 2 -11.52 11.25 -12.23
N GLU A 3 -10.83 12.40 -12.10
CA GLU A 3 -11.04 13.56 -13.00
C GLU A 3 -10.75 13.23 -14.48
N LEU A 4 -9.76 12.38 -14.75
CA LEU A 4 -9.47 11.91 -16.11
C LEU A 4 -10.59 11.01 -16.62
N ALA A 5 -11.15 10.16 -15.76
CA ALA A 5 -12.28 9.32 -16.10
C ALA A 5 -13.59 10.10 -16.27
N ALA A 6 -13.79 11.20 -15.53
CA ALA A 6 -14.91 12.12 -15.77
C ALA A 6 -14.85 12.75 -17.17
N GLN A 7 -13.66 12.83 -17.78
CA GLN A 7 -13.45 13.29 -19.15
C GLN A 7 -13.48 12.15 -20.20
N GLY A 8 -13.86 10.94 -19.81
CA GLY A 8 -13.98 9.79 -20.72
C GLY A 8 -12.67 9.02 -20.94
N LEU A 9 -11.63 9.22 -20.11
CA LEU A 9 -10.34 8.54 -20.23
C LEU A 9 -10.16 7.43 -19.20
N VAL A 10 -9.54 6.32 -19.61
CA VAL A 10 -9.02 5.34 -18.65
C VAL A 10 -7.71 5.87 -18.06
N ALA A 11 -7.54 5.78 -16.75
CA ALA A 11 -6.35 6.27 -16.06
C ALA A 11 -5.78 5.24 -15.09
N LEU A 12 -4.45 5.13 -15.07
CA LEU A 12 -3.65 4.44 -14.07
C LEU A 12 -2.69 5.44 -13.44
N ALA A 13 -2.54 5.41 -12.12
CA ALA A 13 -1.56 6.21 -11.39
C ALA A 13 -0.82 5.35 -10.37
N PHE A 14 0.46 5.64 -10.20
CA PHE A 14 1.38 4.93 -9.33
C PHE A 14 2.21 5.94 -8.56
N VAL A 15 2.40 5.71 -7.27
CA VAL A 15 3.22 6.57 -6.41
C VAL A 15 4.04 5.68 -5.49
N ASN A 16 5.36 5.91 -5.38
CA ASN A 16 6.18 5.24 -4.39
C ASN A 16 6.38 6.12 -3.13
N SER A 17 6.81 5.51 -2.03
CA SER A 17 7.02 6.22 -0.76
C SER A 17 8.30 5.76 -0.05
N ARG A 18 8.57 6.32 1.13
CA ARG A 18 9.62 5.81 2.03
C ARG A 18 9.39 4.33 2.35
N ALA A 19 10.48 3.60 2.57
CA ALA A 19 10.46 2.18 2.88
C ALA A 19 9.75 1.88 4.21
N PHE A 20 8.60 1.21 4.13
CA PHE A 20 7.79 0.75 5.26
C PHE A 20 7.36 -0.71 5.17
N VAL A 21 7.44 -1.31 3.99
CA VAL A 21 6.90 -2.64 3.68
C VAL A 21 8.06 -3.62 3.46
N ALA A 22 8.01 -4.76 4.13
CA ALA A 22 8.99 -5.82 3.97
C ALA A 22 8.87 -6.50 2.59
N HIS A 23 10.00 -6.97 2.06
CA HIS A 23 10.03 -7.64 0.74
C HIS A 23 9.17 -8.91 0.71
N ARG A 24 9.13 -9.66 1.82
CA ARG A 24 8.34 -10.89 1.97
C ARG A 24 7.86 -11.03 3.41
N PRO A 25 6.77 -11.79 3.66
CA PRO A 25 6.44 -12.26 5.00
C PRO A 25 7.66 -12.98 5.64
N GLY A 26 8.03 -12.57 6.85
CA GLY A 26 9.20 -13.06 7.59
C GLY A 26 10.55 -12.42 7.20
N GLY A 27 10.57 -11.39 6.35
CA GLY A 27 11.77 -10.57 6.15
C GLY A 27 11.85 -9.47 7.22
N THR A 28 13.03 -9.19 7.77
CA THR A 28 13.16 -8.27 8.93
C THR A 28 13.31 -6.79 8.58
N ARG A 29 13.48 -6.44 7.29
CA ARG A 29 13.79 -5.07 6.86
C ARG A 29 12.74 -4.53 5.89
N PRO A 30 12.22 -3.31 6.09
CA PRO A 30 11.39 -2.64 5.10
C PRO A 30 12.24 -2.28 3.88
N VAL A 31 11.70 -2.54 2.69
CA VAL A 31 12.36 -2.31 1.40
C VAL A 31 11.51 -1.45 0.49
N TYR A 32 10.20 -1.65 0.48
CA TYR A 32 9.26 -0.92 -0.39
C TYR A 32 8.50 0.13 0.39
N GLY A 33 8.03 1.17 -0.29
CA GLY A 33 6.97 2.00 0.25
C GLY A 33 5.62 1.28 0.35
N THR A 34 4.61 1.98 0.88
CA THR A 34 3.22 1.47 0.81
C THR A 34 2.71 1.44 -0.63
N ASN A 35 3.35 2.21 -1.51
CA ASN A 35 3.27 2.11 -2.97
C ASN A 35 1.84 1.99 -3.50
N PRO A 36 1.00 3.02 -3.31
CA PRO A 36 -0.36 2.98 -3.81
C PRO A 36 -0.44 2.97 -5.33
N MET A 37 -1.50 2.32 -5.81
CA MET A 37 -1.89 2.29 -7.21
C MET A 37 -3.38 2.60 -7.32
N ALA A 38 -3.70 3.50 -8.26
CA ALA A 38 -5.07 3.92 -8.52
C ALA A 38 -5.43 3.67 -9.98
N PHE A 39 -6.68 3.26 -10.21
CA PHE A 39 -7.26 3.05 -11.52
C PHE A 39 -8.61 3.74 -11.59
N ALA A 40 -8.91 4.33 -12.75
CA ALA A 40 -10.23 4.82 -13.04
C ALA A 40 -10.67 4.44 -14.46
N CYS A 41 -11.94 4.07 -14.60
CA CYS A 41 -12.57 3.78 -15.88
C CYS A 41 -13.90 4.57 -15.99
N PRO A 42 -14.13 5.30 -17.10
CA PRO A 42 -15.39 6.01 -17.33
C PRO A 42 -16.55 5.02 -17.44
N ARG A 43 -17.76 5.51 -17.15
CA ARG A 43 -19.02 4.78 -17.31
C ARG A 43 -19.98 5.54 -18.22
N GLY A 44 -21.23 5.08 -18.31
CA GLY A 44 -22.27 5.73 -19.12
C GLY A 44 -22.47 7.20 -18.73
N GLN A 45 -23.11 7.96 -19.61
CA GLN A 45 -23.34 9.39 -19.39
C GLN A 45 -24.10 9.65 -18.09
N GLY A 46 -23.56 10.54 -17.26
CA GLY A 46 -24.12 10.88 -15.94
C GLY A 46 -23.77 9.88 -14.83
N GLU A 47 -23.01 8.83 -15.11
CA GLU A 47 -22.57 7.86 -14.11
C GLU A 47 -21.19 8.21 -13.53
N HIS A 48 -21.01 8.00 -12.22
CA HIS A 48 -19.69 8.12 -11.59
C HIS A 48 -18.72 7.07 -12.14
N PRO A 49 -17.45 7.41 -12.41
CA PRO A 49 -16.43 6.45 -12.84
C PRO A 49 -16.27 5.27 -11.87
N ILE A 50 -15.83 4.13 -12.39
CA ILE A 50 -15.32 3.05 -11.54
C ILE A 50 -13.92 3.45 -11.12
N VAL A 51 -13.67 3.56 -9.82
CA VAL A 51 -12.37 3.93 -9.26
C VAL A 51 -11.96 2.90 -8.21
N PHE A 52 -10.69 2.48 -8.25
CA PHE A 52 -10.05 1.91 -7.08
C PHE A 52 -8.77 2.67 -6.76
N ASP A 53 -8.47 2.75 -5.47
CA ASP A 53 -7.22 3.28 -4.94
C ASP A 53 -6.82 2.41 -3.76
N GLN A 54 -5.64 1.79 -3.84
CA GLN A 54 -5.17 0.88 -2.81
C GLN A 54 -3.66 0.90 -2.67
N ALA A 55 -3.19 0.69 -1.45
CA ALA A 55 -1.78 0.43 -1.17
C ALA A 55 -1.38 -0.99 -1.60
N SER A 56 -0.09 -1.19 -1.86
CA SER A 56 0.51 -2.52 -1.98
C SER A 56 0.79 -3.20 -0.62
N SER A 57 0.65 -2.45 0.48
CA SER A 57 0.68 -2.97 1.85
C SER A 57 -0.68 -3.54 2.28
N ALA A 58 -0.67 -4.50 3.21
CA ALA A 58 -1.87 -5.12 3.75
C ALA A 58 -2.78 -4.15 4.54
N MET A 59 -2.21 -3.04 5.02
CA MET A 59 -2.91 -1.93 5.67
C MET A 59 -2.18 -0.64 5.34
N ALA A 60 -2.88 0.50 5.29
CA ALA A 60 -2.25 1.80 5.06
C ALA A 60 -1.45 2.26 6.29
N ARG A 61 -0.30 2.94 6.10
CA ARG A 61 0.53 3.45 7.21
C ARG A 61 -0.26 4.40 8.12
N GLY A 62 -1.10 5.26 7.54
CA GLY A 62 -1.93 6.20 8.29
C GLY A 62 -2.97 5.51 9.19
N GLU A 63 -3.60 4.43 8.70
CA GLU A 63 -4.55 3.64 9.48
C GLU A 63 -3.86 2.96 10.67
N LEU A 64 -2.65 2.43 10.46
CA LEU A 64 -1.81 1.86 11.51
C LEU A 64 -1.49 2.92 12.60
N GLN A 65 -1.11 4.14 12.19
CA GLN A 65 -0.87 5.25 13.12
C GLN A 65 -2.13 5.67 13.89
N LEU A 66 -3.30 5.68 13.25
CA LEU A 66 -4.58 5.95 13.93
C LEU A 66 -4.91 4.90 14.98
N LEU A 67 -4.67 3.62 14.69
CA LEU A 67 -4.84 2.54 15.66
C LEU A 67 -3.85 2.68 16.84
N GLN A 68 -2.60 3.10 16.57
CA GLN A 68 -1.63 3.41 17.63
C GLN A 68 -2.16 4.51 18.57
N LEU A 69 -2.60 5.63 18.00
CA LEU A 69 -3.13 6.77 18.76
C LEU A 69 -4.38 6.39 19.56
N ALA A 70 -5.22 5.52 19.00
CA ALA A 70 -6.41 5.00 19.66
C ALA A 70 -6.12 3.90 20.69
N GLY A 71 -4.87 3.46 20.86
CA GLY A 71 -4.51 2.35 21.74
C GLY A 71 -5.14 1.02 21.32
N LYS A 72 -5.45 0.83 20.02
CA LYS A 72 -6.12 -0.36 19.48
C LYS A 72 -5.12 -1.30 18.82
N THR A 73 -5.37 -2.60 18.93
CA THR A 73 -4.56 -3.63 18.27
C THR A 73 -4.82 -3.68 16.77
N LEU A 74 -3.79 -4.02 16.01
CA LEU A 74 -3.90 -4.28 14.57
C LEU A 74 -4.68 -5.58 14.29
N PRO A 75 -5.31 -5.67 13.10
CA PRO A 75 -5.74 -6.95 12.55
C PRO A 75 -4.55 -7.91 12.38
N PRO A 76 -4.76 -9.23 12.42
CA PRO A 76 -3.70 -10.19 12.18
C PRO A 76 -3.14 -10.09 10.75
N GLY A 77 -1.83 -10.29 10.60
CA GLY A 77 -1.19 -10.43 9.29
C GLY A 77 -0.96 -9.12 8.54
N VAL A 78 -0.96 -7.97 9.21
CA VAL A 78 -0.70 -6.66 8.57
C VAL A 78 0.72 -6.12 8.77
N ALA A 79 1.42 -6.61 9.80
CA ALA A 79 2.76 -6.15 10.15
C ALA A 79 3.58 -7.20 10.91
N ILE A 80 4.87 -6.93 10.98
CA ILE A 80 5.90 -7.64 11.73
C ILE A 80 6.69 -6.65 12.58
N ASP A 81 7.28 -7.12 13.68
CA ASP A 81 8.13 -6.32 14.54
C ASP A 81 9.60 -6.25 14.04
N LEU A 82 10.49 -5.68 14.86
CA LEU A 82 11.93 -5.55 14.59
C LEU A 82 12.66 -6.89 14.42
N HIS A 83 12.13 -7.97 14.98
CA HIS A 83 12.67 -9.31 14.89
C HIS A 83 12.11 -10.09 13.70
N GLY A 84 11.10 -9.52 13.03
CA GLY A 84 10.41 -10.14 11.90
C GLY A 84 9.24 -11.02 12.32
N ASP A 85 8.87 -11.01 13.60
CA ASP A 85 7.77 -11.80 14.13
C ASP A 85 6.42 -11.11 13.86
N PRO A 86 5.35 -11.85 13.49
CA PRO A 86 4.03 -11.27 13.30
C PRO A 86 3.55 -10.55 14.55
N THR A 87 3.16 -9.28 14.41
CA THR A 87 2.73 -8.46 15.55
C THR A 87 1.36 -7.84 15.31
N ARG A 88 0.64 -7.64 16.42
CA ARG A 88 -0.62 -6.89 16.48
C ARG A 88 -0.50 -5.61 17.28
N ASP A 89 0.68 -5.34 17.85
CA ASP A 89 0.96 -4.08 18.51
C ASP A 89 1.35 -3.03 17.45
N PRO A 90 0.58 -1.93 17.30
CA PRO A 90 0.93 -0.88 16.36
C PRO A 90 2.29 -0.25 16.64
N THR A 91 2.75 -0.18 17.90
CA THR A 91 4.06 0.40 18.22
C THR A 91 5.20 -0.50 17.73
N ALA A 92 5.15 -1.80 18.04
CA ALA A 92 6.08 -2.78 17.50
C ALA A 92 6.06 -2.79 15.95
N ALA A 93 4.89 -2.71 15.33
CA ALA A 93 4.74 -2.66 13.87
C ALA A 93 5.36 -1.42 13.22
N LEU A 94 5.29 -0.26 13.89
CA LEU A 94 5.90 0.98 13.39
C LEU A 94 7.43 0.92 13.42
N GLN A 95 8.00 0.20 14.40
CA GLN A 95 9.44 -0.04 14.52
C GLN A 95 9.93 -1.14 13.57
N GLY A 96 9.10 -2.15 13.31
CA GLY A 96 9.35 -3.19 12.32
C GLY A 96 8.93 -2.79 10.91
N ALA A 97 8.05 -3.59 10.29
CA ALA A 97 7.59 -3.35 8.92
C ALA A 97 6.14 -3.80 8.70
N GLN A 98 5.45 -3.16 7.75
CA GLN A 98 4.20 -3.68 7.21
C GLN A 98 4.49 -4.85 6.25
N VAL A 99 3.51 -5.72 6.05
CA VAL A 99 3.59 -6.79 5.05
C VAL A 99 2.80 -6.43 3.78
N PRO A 100 3.18 -6.97 2.61
CA PRO A 100 2.44 -6.77 1.37
C PRO A 100 1.07 -7.47 1.40
N PHE A 101 0.07 -6.90 0.72
CA PHE A 101 -1.23 -7.57 0.57
C PHE A 101 -1.06 -8.86 -0.26
N GLY A 102 -1.82 -9.91 0.05
CA GLY A 102 -1.78 -11.14 -0.75
C GLY A 102 -0.40 -11.80 -0.86
N GLY A 103 0.52 -11.53 0.08
CA GLY A 103 1.86 -12.09 0.11
C GLY A 103 2.69 -11.73 -1.14
N HIS A 104 3.22 -12.75 -1.82
CA HIS A 104 4.11 -12.57 -2.98
C HIS A 104 3.47 -11.75 -4.11
N LYS A 105 2.13 -11.77 -4.25
CA LYS A 105 1.45 -10.97 -5.27
C LYS A 105 1.56 -9.47 -4.97
N GLY A 106 1.32 -9.05 -3.73
CA GLY A 106 1.52 -7.66 -3.32
C GLY A 106 2.99 -7.26 -3.37
N THR A 107 3.93 -8.16 -3.08
CA THR A 107 5.37 -7.92 -3.30
C THR A 107 5.66 -7.55 -4.75
N CYS A 108 5.14 -8.31 -5.71
CA CYS A 108 5.34 -8.03 -7.14
C CYS A 108 4.72 -6.69 -7.55
N ILE A 109 3.54 -6.37 -7.03
CA ILE A 109 2.89 -5.07 -7.27
C ILE A 109 3.70 -3.92 -6.65
N ALA A 110 4.17 -4.06 -5.40
CA ALA A 110 4.99 -3.06 -4.73
C ALA A 110 6.27 -2.75 -5.54
N LEU A 111 6.92 -3.79 -6.07
CA LEU A 111 8.09 -3.66 -6.93
C LEU A 111 7.75 -2.96 -8.26
N MET A 112 6.64 -3.34 -8.90
CA MET A 112 6.19 -2.68 -10.14
C MET A 112 6.00 -1.18 -9.91
N VAL A 113 5.39 -0.79 -8.79
CA VAL A 113 5.18 0.62 -8.45
C VAL A 113 6.50 1.35 -8.19
N GLU A 114 7.48 0.75 -7.49
CA GLU A 114 8.82 1.37 -7.35
C GLU A 114 9.46 1.66 -8.71
N LEU A 115 9.34 0.72 -9.65
CA LEU A 115 9.92 0.87 -10.98
C LEU A 115 9.23 1.96 -11.79
N LEU A 116 7.90 2.04 -11.74
CA LEU A 116 7.12 3.02 -12.51
C LEU A 116 7.15 4.42 -11.92
N ALA A 117 7.12 4.55 -10.60
CA ALA A 117 6.99 5.83 -9.91
C ALA A 117 8.31 6.37 -9.33
N GLY A 118 9.33 5.53 -9.21
CA GLY A 118 10.68 5.94 -8.80
C GLY A 118 11.66 5.83 -9.96
N ALA A 119 11.95 4.62 -10.43
CA ALA A 119 13.03 4.43 -11.41
C ALA A 119 12.76 5.10 -12.77
N LEU A 120 11.52 5.03 -13.27
CA LEU A 120 11.14 5.62 -14.56
C LEU A 120 11.10 7.15 -14.54
N THR A 121 10.74 7.75 -13.40
CA THR A 121 10.61 9.21 -13.27
C THR A 121 11.95 9.92 -13.03
N GLY A 122 12.96 9.18 -12.57
CA GLY A 122 14.21 9.73 -12.04
C GLY A 122 14.09 10.15 -10.58
#